data_AF-A0A5K0WX57-F1
#
_entry.id   AF-A0A5K0WX57-F1
#
_cell.length_a   1.000
_cell.length_b   1.000
_cell.length_c   1.000
_cell.angle_alpha   90.00
_cell.angle_beta   90.00
_cell.angle_gamma   90.00
#
_symmetry.space_group_name_H-M   'P 1'
#
loop_
_entity.id
_entity.type
_entity.pdbx_description
1 polymer ?
#
loop_
_entity_poly.entity_id
_entity_poly.type
_entity_poly.pdbx_seq_one_letter_code
_entity_poly.pdbx_strand_id
1 'polypeptide(L)'
;FYDHYFDWGLAKEIKMLSGIRAKNGIRPQSSVEILAADKDIYVAKIDGKVIAKIGCRVDAGGLIPPGFRMVTAGKDYAVWEKI
;
A
#
# COMPACT_ATOMS: atom_id res chain seq x y z
N PHE A 1 -8.68 3.80 -15.71
CA PHE A 1 -8.37 5.15 -16.19
C PHE A 1 -7.11 5.03 -17.05
N TYR A 2 -7.21 5.28 -18.35
CA TYR A 2 -6.12 5.11 -19.31
C TYR A 2 -5.03 6.17 -19.06
N ASP A 3 -5.44 7.42 -18.91
CA ASP A 3 -4.58 8.60 -18.81
C ASP A 3 -3.67 8.55 -17.57
N HIS A 4 -4.16 8.00 -16.45
CA HIS A 4 -3.34 7.80 -15.25
C HIS A 4 -2.12 6.94 -15.55
N TYR A 5 -2.28 5.91 -16.38
CA TYR A 5 -1.18 5.00 -16.71
C TYR A 5 -0.31 5.56 -17.83
N PHE A 6 -0.89 6.09 -18.90
CA PHE A 6 -0.13 6.45 -20.10
C PHE A 6 0.31 7.92 -20.17
N ASP A 7 -0.46 8.85 -19.60
CA ASP A 7 -0.28 10.28 -19.85
C ASP A 7 0.24 11.05 -18.63
N TRP A 8 -0.08 10.60 -17.40
CA TRP A 8 0.20 11.36 -16.17
C TRP A 8 1.57 11.05 -15.54
N GLY A 9 2.39 10.21 -16.18
CA GLY A 9 3.69 9.81 -15.66
C GLY A 9 3.67 8.82 -14.49
N LEU A 10 2.51 8.24 -14.15
CA LEU A 10 2.35 7.31 -13.02
C LEU A 10 2.56 5.83 -13.40
N ALA A 11 2.85 5.52 -14.68
CA ALA A 11 3.04 4.16 -15.20
C ALA A 11 3.94 3.30 -14.30
N LYS A 12 5.09 3.85 -13.89
CA LYS A 12 6.11 3.15 -13.11
C LYS A 12 5.58 2.78 -11.72
N GLU A 13 4.93 3.72 -11.03
CA GLU A 13 4.36 3.50 -9.70
C GLU A 13 3.20 2.50 -9.76
N ILE A 14 2.29 2.66 -10.72
CA ILE A 14 1.15 1.74 -10.92
C ILE A 14 1.65 0.32 -11.22
N LYS A 15 2.64 0.17 -12.10
CA LYS A 15 3.23 -1.13 -12.43
C LYS A 15 3.88 -1.78 -11.22
N MET A 16 4.56 -1.00 -10.37
CA MET A 16 5.18 -1.49 -9.14
C MET A 16 4.11 -1.97 -8.13
N LEU A 17 3.07 -1.19 -7.89
CA LEU A 17 1.95 -1.56 -7.01
C LEU A 17 1.22 -2.82 -7.51
N SER A 18 0.98 -2.91 -8.82
CA SER A 18 0.41 -4.11 -9.45
C SER A 18 1.32 -5.34 -9.29
N GLY A 19 2.64 -5.14 -9.38
CA GLY A 19 3.63 -6.20 -9.14
C GLY A 19 3.58 -6.72 -7.71
N ILE A 20 3.50 -5.84 -6.71
CA ILE A 20 3.37 -6.21 -5.28
C ILE A 20 2.08 -7.00 -5.06
N ARG A 21 0.96 -6.54 -5.62
CA ARG A 21 -0.33 -7.26 -5.55
C ARG A 21 -0.21 -8.68 -6.09
N ALA A 22 0.36 -8.83 -7.29
CA ALA A 22 0.51 -10.13 -7.94
C ALA A 22 1.46 -11.05 -7.17
N LYS A 23 2.63 -10.54 -6.75
CA LYS A 23 3.64 -11.29 -5.98
C LYS A 23 3.10 -11.84 -4.67
N ASN A 24 2.25 -11.08 -3.96
CA ASN A 24 1.67 -11.52 -2.69
C ASN A 24 0.38 -12.34 -2.86
N GLY A 25 -0.04 -12.57 -4.11
CA GLY A 25 -1.24 -13.34 -4.42
C GLY A 25 -2.53 -12.68 -3.91
N ILE A 26 -2.57 -11.35 -3.83
CA ILE A 26 -3.77 -10.63 -3.40
C ILE A 26 -4.83 -10.77 -4.50
N ARG A 27 -6.00 -11.25 -4.10
CA ARG A 27 -7.14 -11.60 -4.96
C ARG A 27 -8.39 -10.81 -4.55
N PRO A 28 -9.49 -10.87 -5.32
CA PRO A 28 -10.72 -10.18 -4.95
C PRO A 28 -11.29 -10.60 -3.59
N GLN A 29 -11.01 -11.83 -3.12
CA GLN A 29 -11.48 -12.36 -1.83
C GLN A 29 -10.49 -12.15 -0.68
N SER A 30 -9.36 -11.47 -0.92
CA SER A 30 -8.37 -11.22 0.13
C SER A 30 -8.98 -10.45 1.30
N SER A 31 -8.60 -10.81 2.52
CA SER A 31 -9.08 -10.14 3.72
C SER A 31 -8.42 -8.76 3.85
N VAL A 32 -9.17 -7.82 4.41
CA VAL A 32 -8.70 -6.46 4.70
C VAL A 32 -8.96 -6.17 6.17
N GLU A 33 -7.90 -5.85 6.90
CA GLU A 33 -7.95 -5.42 8.30
C GLU A 33 -7.50 -3.96 8.38
N ILE A 34 -8.39 -3.08 8.85
CA ILE A 34 -8.11 -1.65 9.02
C ILE A 34 -7.35 -1.45 10.33
N LEU A 35 -6.15 -0.89 10.27
CA LEU A 35 -5.30 -0.61 11.43
C LEU A 35 -5.45 0.84 11.92
N ALA A 36 -5.75 1.77 11.01
CA ALA A 36 -6.06 3.17 11.33
C ALA A 36 -6.93 3.79 10.23
N ALA A 37 -7.83 4.68 10.63
CA ALA A 37 -8.71 5.43 9.72
C ALA A 37 -9.04 6.81 10.30
N ASP A 38 -8.12 7.75 10.11
CA ASP A 38 -8.25 9.15 10.50
C ASP A 38 -8.27 10.05 9.26
N LYS A 39 -8.50 11.35 9.46
CA LYS A 39 -8.59 12.37 8.39
C LYS A 39 -7.35 12.43 7.48
N ASP A 40 -6.17 12.20 8.04
CA ASP A 40 -4.86 12.38 7.40
C ASP A 40 -4.07 11.06 7.23
N ILE A 41 -4.66 9.93 7.62
CA ILE A 41 -4.05 8.61 7.49
C ILE A 41 -5.09 7.48 7.40
N TYR A 42 -4.91 6.57 6.45
CA TYR A 42 -5.59 5.29 6.41
C TYR A 42 -4.56 4.18 6.24
N VAL A 43 -4.59 3.18 7.12
CA VAL A 43 -3.68 2.03 7.10
C VAL A 43 -4.50 0.75 7.09
N ALA A 44 -4.24 -0.11 6.10
CA ALA A 44 -4.89 -1.41 6.01
C ALA A 44 -3.89 -2.52 5.72
N LYS A 45 -4.10 -3.66 6.39
CA LYS A 45 -3.35 -4.90 6.21
C LYS A 45 -4.19 -5.87 5.39
N ILE A 46 -3.61 -6.39 4.32
CA ILE A 46 -4.27 -7.22 3.31
C ILE A 46 -3.68 -8.64 3.39
N ASP A 47 -4.54 -9.64 3.61
CA ASP A 47 -4.17 -11.06 3.81
C ASP A 47 -3.11 -11.32 4.89
N GLY A 48 -2.84 -10.35 5.77
CA GLY A 48 -1.70 -10.41 6.68
C GLY A 48 -0.33 -10.43 5.97
N LYS A 49 -0.26 -10.03 4.70
CA LYS A 49 0.96 -10.09 3.84
C LYS A 49 1.43 -8.72 3.38
N VAL A 50 0.51 -7.79 3.13
CA VAL A 50 0.81 -6.45 2.64
C VAL A 50 0.15 -5.42 3.53
N ILE A 51 0.83 -4.32 3.83
CA ILE A 51 0.22 -3.15 4.48
C ILE A 51 0.28 -1.98 3.50
N ALA A 52 -0.83 -1.30 3.30
CA ALA A 52 -0.92 -0.08 2.52
C ALA A 52 -1.32 1.08 3.42
N LYS A 53 -0.58 2.19 3.31
CA LYS A 53 -0.89 3.46 3.95
C LYS A 53 -1.16 4.50 2.88
N ILE A 54 -2.19 5.30 3.07
CA ILE A 54 -2.45 6.54 2.32
C ILE A 54 -2.69 7.71 3.27
N GLY A 55 -2.52 8.93 2.79
CA GLY A 55 -2.70 10.18 3.54
C GLY A 55 -1.40 10.93 3.79
N CYS A 56 -1.50 12.21 4.16
CA CYS A 56 -0.36 13.12 4.27
C CYS A 56 0.48 12.93 5.55
N ARG A 57 -0.04 12.23 6.58
CA ARG A 57 0.72 11.95 7.81
C ARG A 57 1.92 11.07 7.48
N VAL A 58 3.14 11.60 7.59
CA VAL A 58 4.36 10.87 7.18
C VAL A 58 4.61 9.65 8.07
N ASP A 59 4.42 9.82 9.37
CA ASP A 59 4.68 8.75 10.35
C ASP A 59 3.51 7.77 10.42
N ALA A 60 3.76 6.53 9.98
CA ALA A 60 2.87 5.39 10.16
C ALA A 60 3.31 4.52 11.37
N GLY A 61 4.28 4.98 12.17
CA GLY A 61 4.85 4.30 13.33
C GLY A 61 3.81 3.78 14.30
N GLY A 62 4.17 2.77 15.10
CA GLY A 62 3.29 2.04 16.00
C GLY A 62 2.18 1.21 15.32
N LEU A 63 1.68 1.66 14.16
CA LEU A 63 0.60 1.02 13.40
C LEU A 63 1.11 -0.13 12.54
N ILE A 64 2.39 -0.11 12.13
CA ILE A 64 3.01 -1.18 11.36
C ILE A 64 3.52 -2.26 12.34
N PRO A 65 2.94 -3.48 12.34
CA PRO A 65 3.41 -4.57 13.19
C PRO A 65 4.84 -4.99 12.82
N PRO A 66 5.59 -5.61 13.75
CA PRO A 66 6.89 -6.19 13.44
C PRO A 66 6.76 -7.28 12.35
N GLY A 67 7.87 -7.53 11.65
CA GLY A 67 7.90 -8.51 10.56
C GLY A 67 7.41 -7.97 9.22
N PHE A 68 7.32 -6.64 9.06
CA PHE A 68 7.03 -5.97 7.79
C PHE A 68 8.17 -5.04 7.40
N ARG A 69 8.51 -5.01 6.12
CA ARG A 69 9.50 -4.09 5.54
C ARG A 69 8.85 -3.20 4.48
N MET A 70 9.22 -1.93 4.45
CA MET A 70 8.74 -1.02 3.43
C MET A 70 9.33 -1.41 2.06
N VAL A 71 8.48 -1.49 1.04
CA VAL A 71 8.89 -1.90 -0.32
C VAL A 71 8.72 -0.79 -1.35
N THR A 72 7.84 0.18 -1.08
CA THR A 72 7.71 1.39 -1.89
C THR A 72 7.03 2.50 -1.10
N ALA A 73 7.35 3.74 -1.44
CA ALA A 73 6.64 4.93 -1.00
C ALA A 73 6.62 5.96 -2.14
N GLY A 74 5.62 6.84 -2.11
CA GLY A 74 5.49 7.97 -3.00
C GLY A 74 4.70 9.09 -2.34
N LYS A 75 4.14 10.00 -3.13
CA LYS A 75 3.38 11.12 -2.58
C LYS A 75 2.14 10.61 -1.84
N ASP A 76 2.11 10.84 -0.53
CA ASP A 76 0.99 10.49 0.36
C ASP A 76 0.64 8.98 0.40
N TYR A 77 1.56 8.09 0.01
CA TYR A 77 1.36 6.64 0.16
C TYR A 77 2.65 5.89 0.51
N ALA A 78 2.52 4.75 1.18
CA ALA A 78 3.59 3.80 1.43
C ALA A 78 3.05 2.37 1.53
N VAL A 79 3.87 1.38 1.16
CA VAL A 79 3.50 -0.03 1.16
C VAL A 79 4.59 -0.87 1.81
N TRP A 80 4.20 -1.82 2.65
CA TRP A 80 5.07 -2.80 3.29
C TRP A 80 4.67 -4.23 2.89
N GLU A 81 5.67 -5.10 2.80
CA GLU A 81 5.49 -6.56 2.67
C GLU A 81 5.94 -7.25 3.95
N LYS A 82 5.30 -8.37 4.29
CA LYS A 82 5.79 -9.27 5.33
C LYS A 82 7.17 -9.83 4.96
N ILE A 83 8.09 -9.87 5.91
CA ILE A 83 9.45 -10.44 5.79
C ILE A 83 9.35 -11.97 5.64
#